data_AF-A0AAP6XQY8-F1
#
_entry.id   AF-A0AAP6XQY8-F1
#
_cell.length_a   1.000
_cell.length_b   1.000
_cell.length_c   1.000
_cell.angle_alpha   90.00
_cell.angle_beta   90.00
_cell.angle_gamma   90.00
#
_symmetry.space_group_name_H-M   'P 1'
#
loop_
_entity.id
_entity.type
_entity.pdbx_description
1 polymer ?
#
loop_
_entity_poly.entity_id
_entity_poly.type
_entity_poly.pdbx_seq_one_letter_code
_entity_poly.pdbx_strand_id
1 'polypeptide(L)'
;MRDKIDASFAMLYPDVDPGTPLPPSTWERVAVSLSSGVLFFGVAAGDLIIAGVGLFLVLVATVMPTQRADRRTRNEARARFPQVPWAEKDVSHQYEPATVIGVTWAAIAIVAVLALLLVPAKFSLLAAGVCGVAAAVIMWFVPGIHPSRQPEILGYEYEDDSLDAPRDVEETATFSRVEQ
;
A
#
# COMPACT_ATOMS: atom_id res chain seq x y z
N MET A 1 27.80 6.42 -8.71
CA MET A 1 26.66 6.93 -9.52
C MET A 1 25.37 6.87 -8.71
N ARG A 2 25.16 5.79 -7.93
CA ARG A 2 24.06 5.63 -6.97
C ARG A 2 24.08 6.68 -5.85
N ASP A 3 25.26 6.98 -5.30
CA ASP A 3 25.43 7.98 -4.22
C ASP A 3 24.99 9.40 -4.62
N LYS A 4 25.17 9.78 -5.90
CA LYS A 4 24.67 11.07 -6.42
C LYS A 4 23.15 11.10 -6.50
N ILE A 5 22.53 9.95 -6.78
CA ILE A 5 21.07 9.79 -6.87
C ILE A 5 20.48 9.82 -5.46
N ASP A 6 21.11 9.14 -4.52
CA ASP A 6 20.67 9.07 -3.12
C ASP A 6 20.80 10.45 -2.44
N ALA A 7 21.90 11.17 -2.67
CA ALA A 7 22.07 12.55 -2.20
C ALA A 7 21.05 13.52 -2.82
N SER A 8 20.74 13.36 -4.12
CA SER A 8 19.70 14.18 -4.79
C SER A 8 18.31 13.86 -4.25
N PHE A 9 18.01 12.59 -3.98
CA PHE A 9 16.75 12.15 -3.39
C PHE A 9 16.56 12.74 -1.98
N ALA A 10 17.56 12.61 -1.11
CA ALA A 10 17.52 13.12 0.26
C ALA A 10 17.36 14.65 0.31
N MET A 11 17.93 15.38 -0.66
CA MET A 11 17.76 16.83 -0.78
C MET A 11 16.34 17.23 -1.22
N LEU A 12 15.74 16.52 -2.18
CA LEU A 12 14.42 16.87 -2.73
C LEU A 12 13.23 16.35 -1.91
N TYR A 13 13.42 15.24 -1.21
CA TYR A 13 12.37 14.57 -0.43
C TYR A 13 12.89 14.14 0.95
N PRO A 14 13.28 15.10 1.83
CA PRO A 14 13.85 14.77 3.14
C PRO A 14 12.87 14.01 4.05
N ASP A 15 11.56 14.19 3.84
CA ASP A 15 10.51 13.58 4.65
C ASP A 15 10.04 12.20 4.13
N VAL A 16 10.57 11.72 2.99
CA VAL A 16 10.12 10.46 2.37
C VAL A 16 11.17 9.37 2.58
N ASP A 17 10.87 8.43 3.47
CA ASP A 17 11.70 7.25 3.66
C ASP A 17 11.32 6.13 2.67
N PRO A 18 12.18 5.73 1.72
CA PRO A 18 11.87 4.70 0.73
C PRO A 18 11.78 3.29 1.33
N GLY A 19 12.45 3.03 2.47
CA GLY A 19 12.54 1.71 3.10
C GLY A 19 11.31 1.31 3.92
N THR A 20 10.43 2.26 4.22
CA THR A 20 9.20 2.01 4.98
C THR A 20 7.97 2.10 4.06
N PRO A 21 7.18 1.02 3.89
CA PRO A 21 5.94 1.08 3.15
C PRO A 21 4.90 1.87 3.94
N LEU A 22 4.06 2.67 3.26
CA LEU A 22 2.95 3.37 3.89
C LEU A 22 1.77 2.40 4.09
N PRO A 23 1.47 1.95 5.33
CA PRO A 23 0.35 1.07 5.55
C PRO A 23 -0.98 1.80 5.32
N PRO A 24 -2.03 1.09 4.88
CA PRO A 24 -3.38 1.63 4.91
C PRO A 24 -3.81 1.90 6.35
N SER A 25 -4.44 3.04 6.57
CA SER A 25 -4.93 3.41 7.89
C SER A 25 -6.13 2.56 8.28
N THR A 26 -6.35 2.33 9.58
CA THR A 26 -7.48 1.53 10.09
C THR A 26 -8.82 1.94 9.49
N TRP A 27 -9.04 3.24 9.29
CA TRP A 27 -10.29 3.74 8.70
C TRP A 27 -10.47 3.44 7.22
N GLU A 28 -9.39 3.39 6.45
CA GLU A 28 -9.45 2.97 5.04
C GLU A 28 -9.84 1.49 4.96
N ARG A 29 -9.35 0.70 5.90
CA ARG A 29 -9.66 -0.73 6.01
C ARG A 29 -11.12 -0.95 6.39
N VAL A 30 -11.61 -0.24 7.41
CA VAL A 30 -13.03 -0.26 7.79
C VAL A 30 -13.91 0.16 6.62
N ALA A 31 -13.54 1.23 5.91
CA ALA A 31 -14.29 1.72 4.76
C ALA A 31 -14.39 0.66 3.65
N VAL A 32 -13.28 0.04 3.25
CA VAL A 32 -13.27 -1.01 2.21
C VAL A 32 -14.06 -2.23 2.67
N SER A 33 -13.86 -2.70 3.91
CA SER A 33 -14.59 -3.85 4.47
C SER A 33 -16.10 -3.61 4.49
N LEU A 34 -16.57 -2.49 5.03
CA LEU A 34 -18.00 -2.18 5.09
C LEU A 34 -18.60 -2.02 3.69
N SER A 35 -17.91 -1.30 2.80
CA SER A 35 -18.38 -1.08 1.42
C SER A 35 -18.51 -2.40 0.66
N SER A 36 -17.54 -3.30 0.83
CA SER A 36 -17.60 -4.65 0.24
C SER A 36 -18.80 -5.45 0.78
N GLY A 37 -19.09 -5.35 2.08
CA GLY A 37 -20.26 -6.00 2.68
C GLY A 37 -21.58 -5.50 2.09
N VAL A 38 -21.72 -4.18 1.91
CA VAL A 38 -22.89 -3.57 1.26
C VAL A 38 -23.03 -4.03 -0.20
N LEU A 39 -21.92 -4.05 -0.95
CA LEU A 39 -21.89 -4.51 -2.33
C LEU A 39 -22.37 -5.96 -2.44
N PHE A 40 -21.78 -6.87 -1.67
CA PHE A 40 -22.12 -8.30 -1.78
C PHE A 40 -23.45 -8.66 -1.14
N PHE A 41 -23.93 -7.89 -0.17
CA PHE A 41 -25.32 -7.95 0.26
C PHE A 41 -26.26 -7.63 -0.91
N GLY A 42 -26.03 -6.52 -1.62
CA GLY A 42 -26.86 -6.11 -2.76
C GLY A 42 -26.85 -7.15 -3.89
N VAL A 43 -25.67 -7.70 -4.21
CA VAL A 43 -25.52 -8.78 -5.20
C VAL A 43 -26.31 -10.02 -4.78
N ALA A 44 -26.16 -10.49 -3.53
CA ALA A 44 -26.85 -11.70 -3.06
C ALA A 44 -28.38 -11.49 -2.90
N ALA A 45 -28.82 -10.28 -2.58
CA ALA A 45 -30.23 -9.91 -2.50
C ALA A 45 -30.89 -9.73 -3.87
N GLY A 46 -30.09 -9.58 -4.94
CA GLY A 46 -30.59 -9.24 -6.28
C GLY A 46 -31.05 -7.78 -6.41
N ASP A 47 -30.60 -6.90 -5.51
CA ASP A 47 -30.93 -5.48 -5.52
C ASP A 47 -29.81 -4.68 -6.18
N LEU A 48 -30.06 -4.24 -7.43
CA LEU A 48 -29.10 -3.50 -8.22
C LEU A 48 -28.80 -2.10 -7.65
N ILE A 49 -29.75 -1.49 -6.94
CA ILE A 49 -29.54 -0.17 -6.32
C ILE A 49 -28.55 -0.32 -5.17
N ILE A 50 -28.76 -1.31 -4.29
CA ILE A 50 -27.86 -1.55 -3.15
C ILE A 50 -26.48 -2.01 -3.63
N ALA A 51 -26.42 -2.90 -4.64
CA ALA A 51 -25.16 -3.31 -5.25
C ALA A 51 -24.43 -2.11 -5.87
N GLY A 52 -25.14 -1.23 -6.57
CA GLY A 52 -24.57 0.00 -7.15
C GLY A 52 -24.02 0.96 -6.09
N VAL A 53 -24.75 1.17 -5.00
CA VAL A 53 -24.28 1.97 -3.85
C VAL A 53 -23.02 1.35 -3.24
N GLY A 54 -23.03 0.03 -2.99
CA GLY A 54 -21.86 -0.67 -2.47
C GLY A 54 -20.64 -0.54 -3.38
N LEU A 55 -20.82 -0.68 -4.70
CA LEU A 55 -19.75 -0.50 -5.68
C LEU A 55 -19.18 0.92 -5.64
N PHE A 56 -20.06 1.93 -5.61
CA PHE A 56 -19.64 3.33 -5.49
C PHE A 56 -18.82 3.56 -4.20
N LEU A 57 -19.29 3.03 -3.07
CA LEU A 57 -18.56 3.14 -1.80
C LEU A 57 -17.19 2.45 -1.85
N VAL A 58 -17.08 1.28 -2.48
CA VAL A 58 -15.79 0.59 -2.69
C VAL A 58 -14.82 1.45 -3.50
N LEU A 59 -15.31 2.09 -4.58
CA LEU A 59 -14.50 2.98 -5.40
C LEU A 59 -14.04 4.21 -4.61
N VAL A 60 -14.92 4.83 -3.84
CA VAL A 60 -14.56 5.97 -2.99
C VAL A 60 -13.53 5.54 -1.92
N ALA A 61 -13.74 4.41 -1.26
CA ALA A 61 -12.87 3.88 -0.22
C ALA A 61 -11.48 3.52 -0.73
N THR A 62 -11.34 3.17 -2.02
CA THR A 62 -10.05 2.82 -2.64
C THR A 62 -9.35 4.04 -3.27
N VAL A 63 -10.11 4.98 -3.82
CA VAL A 63 -9.53 6.18 -4.48
C VAL A 63 -9.17 7.27 -3.47
N MET A 64 -10.00 7.56 -2.47
CA MET A 64 -9.73 8.64 -1.50
C MET A 64 -8.37 8.53 -0.78
N PRO A 65 -7.92 7.35 -0.34
CA PRO A 65 -6.59 7.18 0.25
C PRO A 65 -5.45 7.67 -0.65
N THR A 66 -5.59 7.52 -1.97
CA THR A 66 -4.54 7.90 -2.94
C THR A 66 -4.33 9.41 -3.03
N GLN A 67 -5.31 10.22 -2.59
CA GLN A 67 -5.26 11.68 -2.62
C GLN A 67 -4.56 12.29 -1.40
N ARG A 68 -4.20 11.49 -0.38
CA ARG A 68 -3.46 11.98 0.79
C ARG A 68 -2.09 12.51 0.38
N ALA A 69 -1.71 13.67 0.92
CA ALA A 69 -0.48 14.37 0.58
C ALA A 69 0.75 13.46 0.66
N ASP A 70 0.87 12.67 1.73
CA ASP A 70 2.00 11.75 1.95
C ASP A 70 2.15 10.71 0.83
N ARG A 71 1.02 10.12 0.39
CA ARG A 71 1.02 9.13 -0.69
C ARG A 71 1.26 9.76 -2.05
N ARG A 72 0.75 10.96 -2.26
CA ARG A 72 0.97 11.72 -3.49
C ARG A 72 2.44 12.09 -3.64
N THR A 73 3.05 12.69 -2.63
CA THR A 73 4.48 13.07 -2.63
C THR A 73 5.36 11.83 -2.81
N ARG A 74 5.05 10.73 -2.13
CA ARG A 74 5.77 9.45 -2.33
C ARG A 74 5.64 8.91 -3.76
N ASN A 75 4.45 8.96 -4.36
CA ASN A 75 4.26 8.54 -5.74
C ASN A 75 5.03 9.42 -6.73
N GLU A 76 5.05 10.73 -6.51
CA GLU A 76 5.85 11.67 -7.31
C GLU A 76 7.36 11.41 -7.15
N ALA A 77 7.83 11.15 -5.92
CA ALA A 77 9.21 10.80 -5.63
C ALA A 77 9.62 9.48 -6.31
N ARG A 78 8.77 8.45 -6.24
CA ARG A 78 8.99 7.15 -6.90
C ARG A 78 9.02 7.25 -8.41
N ALA A 79 8.16 8.09 -9.00
CA ALA A 79 8.15 8.32 -10.44
C ALA A 79 9.44 9.02 -10.92
N ARG A 80 10.00 9.94 -10.11
CA ARG A 80 11.24 10.66 -10.43
C ARG A 80 12.50 9.84 -10.16
N PHE A 81 12.49 8.99 -9.14
CA PHE A 81 13.64 8.19 -8.71
C PHE A 81 13.31 6.69 -8.64
N PRO A 82 13.02 6.04 -9.79
CA PRO A 82 12.69 4.62 -9.81
C PRO A 82 13.84 3.71 -9.34
N GLN A 83 15.09 4.15 -9.42
CA GLN A 83 16.29 3.37 -9.06
C GLN A 83 16.56 3.25 -7.55
N VAL A 84 15.85 4.04 -6.72
CA VAL A 84 15.91 3.93 -5.25
C VAL A 84 15.24 2.61 -4.81
N PRO A 85 15.76 1.91 -3.78
CA PRO A 85 15.17 0.67 -3.28
C PRO A 85 13.87 0.94 -2.51
N TRP A 86 12.80 1.15 -3.25
CA TRP A 86 11.46 1.33 -2.69
C TRP A 86 10.98 0.02 -2.04
N ALA A 87 10.55 0.08 -0.79
CA ALA A 87 9.99 -1.08 -0.07
C ALA A 87 8.81 -1.74 -0.78
N GLU A 88 8.11 -1.01 -1.65
CA GLU A 88 7.03 -1.55 -2.50
C GLU A 88 7.54 -2.45 -3.63
N LYS A 89 8.82 -2.40 -3.98
CA LYS A 89 9.45 -3.25 -5.01
C LYS A 89 9.99 -4.55 -4.41
N ASP A 90 10.45 -4.50 -3.17
CA ASP A 90 11.00 -5.65 -2.43
C ASP A 90 9.91 -6.53 -1.78
N VAL A 91 8.70 -6.56 -2.35
CA VAL A 91 7.66 -7.53 -1.95
C VAL A 91 8.02 -8.91 -2.51
N SER A 92 9.12 -9.46 -1.99
CA SER A 92 9.52 -10.85 -2.04
C SER A 92 8.63 -11.62 -1.07
N HIS A 93 7.40 -11.90 -1.50
CA HIS A 93 6.57 -12.91 -0.85
C HIS A 93 5.97 -13.79 -1.94
N GLN A 94 5.78 -15.07 -1.64
CA GLN A 94 5.37 -16.16 -2.55
C GLN A 94 4.14 -15.89 -3.46
N TYR A 95 3.43 -14.77 -3.30
CA TYR A 95 2.29 -14.33 -4.11
C TYR A 95 2.29 -12.80 -4.28
N GLU A 96 2.06 -12.31 -5.51
CA GLU A 96 1.85 -10.88 -5.75
C GLU A 96 0.58 -10.41 -4.98
N PRO A 97 0.64 -9.31 -4.21
CA PRO A 97 -0.48 -8.83 -3.41
C PRO A 97 -1.73 -8.51 -4.25
N ALA A 98 -1.53 -8.07 -5.50
CA ALA A 98 -2.62 -7.87 -6.46
C ALA A 98 -3.39 -9.17 -6.75
N THR A 99 -2.68 -10.30 -6.86
CA THR A 99 -3.27 -11.61 -7.12
C THR A 99 -4.10 -12.10 -5.94
N VAL A 100 -3.60 -11.95 -4.71
CA VAL A 100 -4.35 -12.34 -3.50
C VAL A 100 -5.65 -11.54 -3.35
N ILE A 101 -5.57 -10.23 -3.57
CA ILE A 101 -6.74 -9.34 -3.54
C ILE A 101 -7.74 -9.75 -4.64
N GLY A 102 -7.26 -9.96 -5.88
CA GLY A 102 -8.11 -10.34 -7.00
C GLY A 102 -8.82 -11.67 -6.81
N VAL A 103 -8.10 -12.70 -6.34
CA VAL A 103 -8.69 -14.02 -6.02
C VAL A 103 -9.72 -13.90 -4.91
N THR A 104 -9.46 -13.08 -3.88
CA THR A 104 -10.42 -12.87 -2.80
C THR A 104 -11.71 -12.22 -3.30
N TRP A 105 -11.61 -11.18 -4.12
CA TRP A 105 -12.77 -10.55 -4.78
C TRP A 105 -13.56 -11.56 -5.60
N ALA A 106 -12.89 -12.37 -6.41
CA ALA A 106 -13.53 -13.38 -7.24
C ALA A 106 -14.24 -14.45 -6.40
N ALA A 107 -13.61 -14.94 -5.33
CA ALA A 107 -14.20 -15.94 -4.44
C ALA A 107 -15.48 -15.43 -3.77
N ILE A 108 -15.47 -14.20 -3.23
CA ILE A 108 -16.66 -13.60 -2.60
C ILE A 108 -17.76 -13.38 -3.65
N ALA A 109 -17.41 -12.92 -4.85
CA ALA A 109 -18.37 -12.72 -5.94
C ALA A 109 -19.06 -14.02 -6.36
N ILE A 110 -18.30 -15.11 -6.49
CA ILE A 110 -18.86 -16.43 -6.81
C ILE A 110 -19.86 -16.85 -5.73
N VAL A 111 -19.50 -16.72 -4.45
CA VAL A 111 -20.40 -17.08 -3.34
C VAL A 111 -21.68 -16.23 -3.36
N ALA A 112 -21.57 -14.92 -3.58
CA ALA A 112 -22.74 -14.04 -3.64
C ALA A 112 -23.66 -14.36 -4.82
N VAL A 113 -23.11 -14.67 -6.00
CA VAL A 113 -23.89 -15.09 -7.18
C VAL A 113 -24.54 -16.45 -6.95
N LEU A 114 -23.85 -17.40 -6.32
CA LEU A 114 -24.46 -18.69 -5.94
C LEU A 114 -25.60 -18.49 -4.95
N ALA A 115 -25.46 -17.57 -3.99
CA ALA A 115 -26.55 -17.22 -3.07
C ALA A 115 -27.76 -16.65 -3.82
N LEU A 116 -27.53 -15.74 -4.78
CA LEU A 116 -28.60 -15.20 -5.63
C LEU A 116 -29.34 -16.30 -6.41
N LEU A 117 -28.61 -17.25 -7.00
CA LEU A 117 -29.18 -18.23 -7.92
C LEU A 117 -29.82 -19.44 -7.22
N LEU A 118 -29.27 -19.87 -6.07
CA LEU A 118 -29.63 -21.14 -5.43
C LEU A 118 -30.52 -20.96 -4.20
N VAL A 119 -30.54 -19.78 -3.57
CA VAL A 119 -31.32 -19.57 -2.33
C VAL A 119 -32.77 -19.26 -2.69
N PRO A 120 -33.75 -20.03 -2.16
CA PRO A 120 -35.16 -19.73 -2.34
C PRO A 120 -35.51 -18.33 -1.80
N ALA A 121 -36.41 -17.60 -2.47
CA ALA A 121 -36.76 -16.22 -2.14
C ALA A 121 -37.12 -16.00 -0.65
N LYS A 122 -37.75 -16.98 0.00
CA LYS A 122 -38.07 -16.97 1.44
C LYS A 122 -36.86 -16.78 2.37
N PHE A 123 -35.66 -17.13 1.93
CA PHE A 123 -34.42 -17.01 2.70
C PHE A 123 -33.42 -16.02 2.09
N SER A 124 -33.79 -15.35 0.99
CA SER A 124 -32.89 -14.46 0.24
C SER A 124 -32.30 -13.34 1.11
N LEU A 125 -33.14 -12.67 1.92
CA LEU A 125 -32.65 -11.58 2.78
C LEU A 125 -31.64 -12.07 3.85
N LEU A 126 -31.89 -13.25 4.43
CA LEU A 126 -31.03 -13.82 5.45
C LEU A 126 -29.70 -14.28 4.83
N ALA A 127 -29.76 -14.95 3.66
CA ALA A 127 -28.58 -15.35 2.91
C ALA A 127 -27.76 -14.13 2.44
N ALA A 128 -28.41 -13.06 1.98
CA ALA A 128 -27.76 -11.81 1.63
C ALA A 128 -27.06 -11.17 2.83
N GLY A 129 -27.71 -11.16 3.99
CA GLY A 129 -27.10 -10.71 5.25
C GLY A 129 -25.83 -11.47 5.60
N VAL A 130 -25.89 -12.81 5.53
CA VAL A 130 -24.71 -13.67 5.76
C VAL A 130 -23.60 -13.39 4.75
N CYS A 131 -23.94 -13.24 3.46
CA CYS A 131 -22.96 -12.92 2.41
C CYS A 131 -22.29 -11.58 2.66
N GLY A 132 -23.05 -10.53 3.00
CA GLY A 132 -22.52 -9.21 3.29
C GLY A 132 -21.58 -9.20 4.50
N VAL A 133 -21.98 -9.85 5.60
CA VAL A 133 -21.13 -9.96 6.80
C VAL A 133 -19.87 -10.77 6.51
N ALA A 134 -19.99 -11.93 5.86
CA ALA A 134 -18.86 -12.76 5.49
C ALA A 134 -17.88 -12.01 4.59
N ALA A 135 -18.38 -11.27 3.58
CA ALA A 135 -17.55 -10.46 2.70
C ALA A 135 -16.76 -9.39 3.47
N ALA A 136 -17.42 -8.66 4.37
CA ALA A 136 -16.77 -7.63 5.18
C ALA A 136 -15.69 -8.22 6.10
N VAL A 137 -15.96 -9.37 6.72
CA VAL A 137 -15.01 -10.08 7.59
C VAL A 137 -13.84 -10.62 6.78
N ILE A 138 -14.08 -11.26 5.64
CA ILE A 138 -13.01 -11.75 4.76
C ILE A 138 -12.12 -10.58 4.34
N MET A 139 -12.71 -9.48 3.85
CA MET A 139 -11.96 -8.29 3.43
C MET A 139 -11.17 -7.64 4.55
N TRP A 140 -11.66 -7.70 5.78
CA TRP A 140 -10.92 -7.20 6.94
C TRP A 140 -9.57 -7.92 7.13
N PHE A 141 -9.55 -9.24 6.88
CA PHE A 141 -8.39 -10.11 7.11
C PHE A 141 -7.54 -10.36 5.87
N VAL A 142 -7.84 -9.77 4.69
CA VAL A 142 -7.03 -9.98 3.47
C VAL A 142 -5.58 -9.49 3.67
N PRO A 143 -4.59 -10.39 3.54
CA PRO A 143 -3.18 -10.00 3.55
C PRO A 143 -2.86 -9.23 2.26
N GLY A 144 -2.19 -8.07 2.38
CA GLY A 144 -2.05 -7.08 1.32
C GLY A 144 -2.80 -5.76 1.61
N ILE A 145 -3.82 -5.80 2.48
CA ILE A 145 -4.40 -4.62 3.14
C ILE A 145 -3.79 -4.42 4.55
N HIS A 146 -3.07 -5.41 5.06
CA HIS A 146 -2.26 -5.28 6.27
C HIS A 146 -0.81 -4.94 5.89
N PRO A 147 -0.10 -4.08 6.66
CA PRO A 147 1.35 -4.11 6.60
C PRO A 147 1.79 -5.53 6.94
N SER A 148 2.51 -6.17 6.01
CA SER A 148 3.41 -7.25 6.41
C SER A 148 4.26 -6.69 7.53
N ARG A 149 4.35 -7.43 8.65
CA ARG A 149 5.35 -7.13 9.66
C ARG A 149 6.66 -7.01 8.91
N GLN A 150 7.29 -5.84 8.99
CA GLN A 150 8.67 -5.71 8.58
C GLN A 150 9.44 -6.82 9.30
N PRO A 151 10.35 -7.53 8.64
CA PRO A 151 11.47 -8.07 9.37
C PRO A 151 12.17 -6.87 10.00
N GLU A 152 11.80 -6.58 11.25
CA GLU A 152 12.77 -6.14 12.24
C GLU A 152 13.98 -7.05 12.04
N ILE A 153 15.16 -6.46 11.79
CA ILE A 153 16.41 -7.11 11.37
C ILE A 153 16.61 -7.20 9.85
N LEU A 154 16.92 -6.05 9.25
CA LEU A 154 18.22 -5.89 8.60
C LEU A 154 18.70 -4.51 9.01
N GLY A 155 19.54 -4.50 10.04
CA GLY A 155 20.36 -3.34 10.35
C GLY A 155 21.22 -3.06 9.13
N TYR A 156 20.71 -2.23 8.23
CA TYR A 156 21.58 -1.38 7.45
C TYR A 156 22.11 -0.36 8.44
N GLU A 157 23.13 -0.80 9.18
CA GLU A 157 24.15 0.09 9.70
C GLU A 157 24.56 0.93 8.49
N TYR A 158 24.10 2.17 8.47
CA TYR A 158 24.60 3.17 7.54
C TYR A 158 26.06 3.32 7.96
N GLU A 159 26.92 2.52 7.33
CA GLU A 159 28.36 2.65 7.45
C GLU A 159 28.66 4.05 6.91
N ASP A 160 28.74 4.99 7.84
CA ASP A 160 28.99 6.39 7.58
C ASP A 160 30.46 6.53 7.18
N ASP A 161 30.76 6.13 5.94
CA ASP A 161 32.05 6.29 5.29
C ASP A 161 32.47 7.77 5.18
N SER A 162 31.62 8.73 5.58
CA SER A 162 31.98 10.13 5.69
C SER A 162 32.88 10.45 6.89
N LEU A 163 33.03 9.52 7.85
CA LEU A 163 33.97 9.65 8.98
C LEU A 163 35.39 9.15 8.68
N ASP A 164 35.59 8.41 7.58
CA ASP A 164 36.90 7.87 7.15
C ASP A 164 37.48 8.61 5.94
N ALA A 165 36.99 9.81 5.63
CA ALA A 165 37.72 10.72 4.76
C ALA A 165 39.12 10.96 5.38
N PRO A 166 40.23 10.60 4.71
CA PRO A 166 41.56 10.90 5.21
C PRO A 166 41.65 12.41 5.44
N ARG A 167 42.00 12.82 6.67
CA ARG A 167 42.19 14.23 7.08
C ARG A 167 43.48 14.80 6.49
N ASP A 168 43.72 14.58 5.20
CA ASP A 168 45.06 14.73 4.62
C ASP A 168 45.10 15.76 3.50
N VAL A 169 44.02 16.53 3.27
CA VAL A 169 43.95 17.50 2.14
C VAL A 169 43.85 18.96 2.60
N GLU A 170 44.21 19.28 3.85
CA GLU A 170 44.23 20.67 4.34
C GLU A 170 45.62 21.25 4.63
N GLU A 171 46.71 20.56 4.27
CA GLU A 171 48.08 21.03 4.59
C GLU A 171 49.01 21.25 3.38
N THR A 172 48.48 21.55 2.18
CA THR A 172 49.34 21.93 1.03
C THR A 172 48.96 23.23 0.31
N ALA A 173 47.91 23.94 0.74
CA ALA A 173 47.50 25.20 0.10
C ALA A 173 48.00 26.48 0.79
N THR A 174 48.76 26.39 1.89
CA THR A 174 49.13 27.56 2.72
C THR A 174 50.62 27.90 2.74
N PHE A 175 51.46 27.25 1.91
CA PHE A 175 52.91 27.48 1.90
C PHE A 175 53.49 28.14 0.63
N SER A 176 52.66 28.65 -0.29
CA SER A 176 53.15 29.38 -1.48
C SER A 176 52.86 30.88 -1.48
N ARG A 177 52.44 31.46 -0.34
CA ARG A 177 52.13 32.90 -0.22
C ARG A 177 53.01 33.67 0.77
N VAL A 178 54.27 33.25 0.92
CA VAL A 178 55.31 34.03 1.61
C VAL A 178 56.62 33.86 0.85
N GLU A 179 56.70 34.42 -0.35
CA GLU A 179 57.96 34.84 -1.00
C GLU A 179 57.64 35.63 -2.26
N GLN A 180 57.29 36.92 -2.07
CA GLN A 180 57.64 38.05 -2.95
C GLN A 180 57.64 39.32 -2.12
#